data_AF-A0A7W7KNL6-F1
#
_entry.id   AF-A0A7W7KNL6-F1
#
_cell.length_a   1.000
_cell.length_b   1.000
_cell.length_c   1.000
_cell.angle_alpha   90.00
_cell.angle_beta   90.00
_cell.angle_gamma   90.00
#
_symmetry.space_group_name_H-M   'P 1'
#
loop_
_entity.id
_entity.type
_entity.pdbx_description
1 polymer ?
#
loop_
_entity_poly.entity_id
_entity_poly.type
_entity_poly.pdbx_seq_one_letter_code
_entity_poly.pdbx_strand_id
1 'polypeptide(L)'
;MKDDVAERALQLITLTGVKELSTLGATNYNRWKNIERGLCRLGTQEIGVLCKLYPYYALWLATGMIQPECGHSSPEYDQEQEQEDPVRFGEEDGSIGE
;
A
#
# COMPACT_ATOMS: atom_id res chain seq x y z
N MET A 1 11.60 3.02 -18.32
CA MET A 1 11.25 3.03 -16.88
C MET A 1 9.75 3.29 -16.83
N LYS A 2 8.99 2.21 -16.64
CA LYS A 2 7.52 2.23 -16.56
C LYS A 2 7.18 2.55 -15.12
N ASP A 3 7.19 3.84 -14.82
CA ASP A 3 6.93 4.37 -13.49
C ASP A 3 5.82 5.40 -13.62
N ASP A 4 4.72 5.02 -14.29
CA ASP A 4 3.54 5.86 -14.31
C ASP A 4 2.97 5.84 -12.89
N VAL A 5 3.00 6.98 -12.20
CA VAL A 5 2.34 7.23 -10.89
C VAL A 5 0.94 6.62 -10.78
N ALA A 6 0.25 6.47 -11.91
CA ALA A 6 -1.02 5.78 -12.03
C ALA A 6 -0.94 4.29 -11.60
N GLU A 7 0.09 3.54 -11.99
CA GLU A 7 0.26 2.14 -11.61
C GLU A 7 0.47 1.97 -10.10
N ARG A 8 1.29 2.83 -9.48
CA ARG A 8 1.48 2.86 -8.03
C ARG A 8 0.21 3.27 -7.28
N ALA A 9 -0.52 4.24 -7.82
CA ALA A 9 -1.83 4.61 -7.29
C ALA A 9 -2.83 3.46 -7.35
N LEU A 10 -2.82 2.66 -8.43
CA LEU A 10 -3.70 1.49 -8.56
C LEU A 10 -3.45 0.48 -7.45
N GLN A 11 -2.19 0.23 -7.08
CA GLN A 11 -1.88 -0.66 -5.96
C GLN A 11 -2.56 -0.20 -4.66
N LEU A 12 -2.45 1.10 -4.33
CA LEU A 12 -3.10 1.66 -3.15
C LEU A 12 -4.63 1.60 -3.25
N ILE A 13 -5.18 1.84 -4.44
CA ILE A 13 -6.62 1.75 -4.70
C ILE A 13 -7.14 0.34 -4.46
N THR A 14 -6.42 -0.67 -4.93
CA THR A 14 -6.76 -2.09 -4.72
C THR A 14 -6.63 -2.47 -3.24
N LEU A 15 -5.62 -1.95 -2.53
CA LEU A 15 -5.39 -2.24 -1.12
C LEU A 15 -6.49 -1.66 -0.21
N THR A 16 -6.91 -0.41 -0.43
CA THR A 16 -8.02 0.18 0.35
C THR A 16 -9.40 -0.28 -0.13
N GLY A 17 -9.56 -0.43 -1.44
CA GLY A 17 -10.83 -0.66 -2.10
C GLY A 17 -11.60 0.62 -2.45
N VAL A 18 -12.25 0.59 -3.62
CA VAL A 18 -13.02 1.71 -4.19
C VAL A 18 -14.13 2.23 -3.29
N LYS A 19 -14.71 1.39 -2.42
CA LYS A 19 -15.82 1.77 -1.54
C LYS A 19 -15.35 2.75 -0.46
N GLU A 20 -14.21 2.47 0.16
CA GLU A 20 -13.66 3.31 1.23
C GLU A 20 -13.17 4.66 0.66
N LEU A 21 -12.49 4.61 -0.49
CA LEU A 21 -12.03 5.81 -1.20
C LEU A 21 -13.18 6.74 -1.62
N SER A 22 -14.35 6.18 -1.89
CA SER A 22 -15.56 6.95 -2.22
C SER A 22 -16.14 7.67 -1.00
N THR A 23 -15.91 7.15 0.21
CA THR A 23 -16.37 7.75 1.46
C THR A 23 -15.43 8.88 1.91
N LEU A 24 -14.13 8.72 1.65
CA LEU A 24 -13.06 9.62 2.10
C LEU A 24 -12.85 10.83 1.18
N GLY A 25 -13.32 10.79 -0.07
CA GLY A 25 -12.90 11.72 -1.12
C GLY A 25 -14.03 12.29 -1.98
N ALA A 26 -13.74 13.44 -2.58
CA ALA A 26 -14.63 14.24 -3.43
C ALA A 26 -15.04 13.58 -4.77
N THR A 27 -14.67 12.32 -5.00
CA THR A 27 -14.86 11.61 -6.27
C THR A 27 -15.78 10.41 -6.11
N ASN A 28 -16.69 10.26 -7.07
CA ASN A 28 -17.72 9.21 -7.06
C ASN A 28 -17.12 7.80 -7.15
N TYR A 29 -17.82 6.83 -6.57
CA TYR A 29 -17.52 5.39 -6.68
C TYR A 29 -17.24 4.91 -8.09
N ASN A 30 -18.06 5.34 -9.06
CA ASN A 30 -17.85 4.97 -10.47
C ASN A 30 -16.50 5.48 -11.01
N ARG A 31 -16.01 6.61 -10.50
CA ARG A 31 -14.73 7.16 -10.94
C ARG A 31 -13.57 6.32 -10.44
N TRP A 32 -13.58 5.98 -9.14
CA TRP A 32 -12.61 5.05 -8.57
C TRP A 32 -12.62 3.69 -9.26
N LYS A 33 -13.82 3.14 -9.54
CA LYS A 33 -13.97 1.88 -10.30
C LYS A 33 -13.43 1.96 -11.73
N ASN A 34 -13.61 3.09 -12.41
CA ASN A 34 -13.05 3.28 -13.75
C ASN A 34 -11.53 3.40 -13.73
N ILE A 35 -10.97 4.05 -12.70
CA ILE A 35 -9.52 4.14 -12.51
C ILE A 35 -8.95 2.75 -12.26
N GLU A 36 -9.50 2.01 -11.29
CA GLU A 36 -9.09 0.63 -10.95
C GLU A 36 -9.04 -0.27 -12.19
N ARG A 37 -10.02 -0.14 -13.10
CA ARG A 37 -10.10 -0.93 -14.34
C ARG A 37 -9.23 -0.41 -15.49
N GLY A 38 -8.46 0.66 -15.27
CA GLY A 38 -7.66 1.32 -16.31
C GLY A 38 -8.49 2.01 -17.40
N LEU A 39 -9.79 2.23 -17.16
CA LEU A 39 -10.69 2.90 -18.09
C LEU A 39 -10.59 4.44 -18.01
N CYS A 40 -9.98 4.96 -16.94
CA CYS A 40 -9.79 6.39 -16.73
C CYS A 40 -8.39 6.67 -16.15
N ARG A 41 -7.84 7.83 -16.50
CA ARG A 41 -6.55 8.29 -15.96
C ARG A 41 -6.73 8.91 -14.58
N LEU A 42 -5.80 8.60 -13.68
CA LEU A 42 -5.73 9.20 -12.35
C LEU A 42 -5.46 10.71 -12.47
N GLY A 43 -6.26 11.53 -11.77
CA GLY A 43 -6.09 12.96 -11.70
C GLY A 43 -5.46 13.43 -10.39
N THR A 44 -5.20 14.73 -10.29
CA THR A 44 -4.61 15.35 -9.09
C THR A 44 -5.51 15.23 -7.85
N GLN A 45 -6.84 15.19 -8.04
CA GLN A 45 -7.78 15.02 -6.93
C GLN A 45 -7.63 13.65 -6.28
N GLU A 46 -7.58 12.60 -7.10
CA GLU A 46 -7.42 11.24 -6.63
C GLU A 46 -6.05 11.03 -5.96
N ILE A 47 -4.98 11.59 -6.53
CA ILE A 47 -3.66 11.64 -5.88
C ILE A 47 -3.76 12.31 -4.51
N GLY A 48 -4.46 13.45 -4.41
CA GLY A 48 -4.65 14.14 -3.13
C GLY A 48 -5.39 13.31 -2.08
N VAL A 49 -6.38 12.51 -2.49
CA VAL A 49 -7.07 11.58 -1.58
C VAL A 49 -6.12 10.48 -1.12
N LEU A 50 -5.36 9.89 -2.04
CA LEU A 50 -4.38 8.84 -1.70
C LEU A 50 -3.27 9.36 -0.78
N CYS A 51 -2.74 10.55 -1.02
CA CYS A 51 -1.73 11.17 -0.15
C CYS A 51 -2.28 11.49 1.25
N LYS A 52 -3.57 11.80 1.38
CA LYS A 52 -4.21 12.02 2.69
C LYS A 52 -4.43 10.72 3.45
N LEU A 53 -4.79 9.66 2.73
CA LEU A 53 -5.03 8.34 3.31
C LEU A 53 -3.71 7.63 3.67
N TYR A 54 -2.71 7.77 2.81
CA TYR A 54 -1.38 7.19 2.95
C TYR A 54 -0.28 8.26 2.87
N PRO A 55 -0.16 9.12 3.89
CA PRO A 55 0.89 10.14 3.93
C PRO A 55 2.28 9.53 3.91
N TYR A 56 2.45 8.34 4.50
CA TYR A 56 3.71 7.60 4.51
C TYR A 56 4.13 7.13 3.11
N TYR A 57 3.17 6.81 2.24
CA TYR A 57 3.42 6.36 0.88
C TYR A 57 3.42 7.50 -0.15
N ALA A 58 3.22 8.76 0.26
CA ALA A 58 3.14 9.90 -0.65
C ALA A 58 4.43 10.12 -1.45
N LEU A 59 5.60 9.93 -0.81
CA LEU A 59 6.90 10.04 -1.48
C LEU A 59 7.05 8.95 -2.56
N TRP A 60 6.71 7.71 -2.22
CA TRP A 60 6.75 6.58 -3.14
C TRP A 60 5.75 6.74 -4.29
N LEU A 61 4.53 7.21 -3.99
CA LEU A 61 3.51 7.48 -5.00
C LEU A 61 3.98 8.52 -6.00
N ALA A 62 4.61 9.61 -5.54
CA ALA A 62 5.08 10.67 -6.41
C ALA A 62 6.37 10.31 -7.16
N THR A 63 7.37 9.75 -6.47
CA THR A 63 8.74 9.62 -6.97
C THR A 63 9.18 8.19 -7.26
N GLY A 64 8.48 7.20 -6.70
CA GLY A 64 8.86 5.79 -6.77
C GLY A 64 9.95 5.41 -5.76
N MET A 65 10.45 6.37 -5.00
CA MET A 65 11.49 6.15 -4.00
C MET A 65 10.89 5.82 -2.64
N ILE A 66 11.54 4.89 -1.93
CA ILE A 66 11.31 4.60 -0.51
C ILE A 66 12.45 5.17 0.33
N GLN A 67 12.11 5.73 1.48
CA GLN A 67 13.06 6.15 2.50
C GLN A 67 12.57 5.68 3.87
N PRO A 68 12.82 4.40 4.23
CA PRO A 68 12.40 3.87 5.52
C PRO A 68 13.00 4.66 6.69
N GLU A 69 14.20 5.21 6.51
CA GLU A 69 14.87 6.10 7.48
C GLU A 69 14.11 7.40 7.80
N CYS A 70 13.26 7.88 6.87
CA CYS A 70 12.44 9.08 7.05
C CYS A 70 10.96 8.72 7.30
N GLY A 71 10.63 7.43 7.48
CA GLY A 71 9.25 6.95 7.64
C GLY A 71 8.48 6.81 6.33
N HIS A 72 9.13 6.86 5.17
CA HIS A 72 8.50 6.65 3.87
C HIS A 72 8.75 5.21 3.37
N SER A 73 7.70 4.39 3.39
CA SER A 73 7.77 2.98 2.96
C SER A 73 6.95 2.73 1.69
N SER A 74 6.89 1.50 1.22
CA SER A 74 6.00 1.04 0.15
C SER A 74 5.12 -0.11 0.61
N PRO A 75 3.92 -0.28 0.04
CA PRO A 75 3.09 -1.44 0.30
C PRO A 75 3.81 -2.76 -0.03
N GLU A 76 4.64 -2.80 -1.08
CA GLU A 76 5.48 -3.97 -1.40
C GLU A 76 6.47 -4.29 -0.27
N TYR A 77 7.07 -3.26 0.34
CA TYR A 77 8.03 -3.41 1.45
C TYR A 77 7.35 -3.83 2.76
N ASP A 78 6.09 -3.44 2.96
CA ASP A 78 5.27 -3.81 4.11
C ASP A 78 4.77 -5.26 3.98
N GLN A 79 4.36 -5.68 2.78
CA GLN A 79 3.95 -7.06 2.49
C GLN A 79 5.09 -8.08 2.61
N GLU A 80 6.34 -7.69 2.31
CA GLU A 80 7.49 -8.58 2.42
C GLU A 80 7.80 -8.92 3.89
N GLN A 81 7.58 -7.99 4.82
CA GLN A 81 7.85 -8.17 6.25
C GLN A 81 6.86 -9.11 6.94
N GLU A 82 5.66 -9.31 6.38
CA GLU A 82 4.63 -10.19 6.96
C GLU A 82 4.84 -11.68 6.64
N GLN A 83 5.70 -12.01 5.66
CA GLN A 83 5.99 -13.41 5.30
C GLN A 83 7.17 -14.03 6.07
N GLU A 84 7.90 -13.24 6.87
CA GLU A 84 9.05 -13.71 7.64
C GLU A 84 8.77 -13.71 9.16
N ASP A 85 7.69 -14.34 9.62
CA ASP A 85 7.64 -14.94 10.97
C ASP A 85 6.51 -16.00 11.01
N PRO A 86 6.82 -17.24 11.38
CA PRO A 86 6.95 -17.48 12.81
C PRO A 86 8.27 -18.15 13.20
N VAL A 87 8.96 -17.49 14.11
CA VAL A 87 9.63 -18.09 15.25
C VAL A 87 8.84 -19.31 15.73
N ARG A 88 9.36 -20.50 15.45
CA ARG A 88 9.11 -21.69 16.27
C ARG A 88 10.30 -21.87 17.19
N PHE A 89 10.34 -21.04 18.23
CA PHE A 89 11.08 -21.37 19.44
C PHE A 89 10.44 -22.65 20.01
N GLY A 90 11.17 -23.75 19.89
CA GLY A 90 10.94 -24.98 20.62
C GLY A 90 12.20 -25.31 21.40
N GLU A 91 12.55 -24.43 22.36
CA GLU A 91 13.34 -24.85 23.51
C GLU A 91 12.51 -25.89 24.27
N GLU A 92 12.81 -27.17 24.07
CA GLU A 92 12.50 -28.22 25.04
C GLU A 92 13.81 -28.62 25.72
N ASP A 93 14.28 -27.76 26.63
CA ASP A 93 15.14 -28.21 27.73
C ASP A 93 14.22 -28.85 28.78
N GLY A 94 14.38 -30.16 29.00
CA GLY A 94 13.47 -30.92 29.84
C GLY A 94 13.84 -32.40 29.99
N SER A 95 15.07 -32.67 30.42
CA SER A 95 15.43 -33.74 31.37
C SER A 95 14.39 -34.85 31.62
N ILE A 96 14.64 -36.10 31.19
CA ILE A 96 14.46 -37.30 32.03
C ILE A 96 15.54 -38.31 31.64
N GLY A 97 16.55 -38.43 32.51
CA GLY A 97 17.25 -39.69 32.69
C GLY A 97 16.49 -40.54 33.71
N GLU A 98 16.43 -41.84 33.46
CA GLU A 98 16.44 -42.92 34.45
C GLU A 98 16.79 -44.23 33.73
#